data_AF-A0A7Y0GTN8-F1
#
_entry.id   AF-A0A7Y0GTN8-F1
#
_cell.length_a   1.000
_cell.length_b   1.000
_cell.length_c   1.000
_cell.angle_alpha   90.00
_cell.angle_beta   90.00
_cell.angle_gamma   90.00
#
_symmetry.space_group_name_H-M   'P 1'
#
loop_
_entity.id
_entity.type
_entity.pdbx_description
1 polymer ?
#
loop_
_entity_poly.entity_id
_entity_poly.type
_entity_poly.pdbx_seq_one_letter_code
_entity_poly.pdbx_strand_id
1 'polypeptide(L)'
;MRALLALNAGGKYLFPKDTKEGAPEKHAAEGTLTKTWLERQTQSSETRPGRRPIGPERKPRKTEEVGLLDLHGGHWTTHDLRRTLGTLSKRLGFDNETIDKCLHHRTGTMLQRNYIIDDDRKKMIELWHAFGDFVSRVVDSAKTDEAALSVATERAEKFAAMRAECYVKVSAKKPIADDI
;
A
#
# COMPACT_ATOMS: atom_id res chain seq x y z
N MET A 1 -7.61 -9.72 11.27
CA MET A 1 -6.82 -10.43 10.21
C MET A 1 -7.66 -11.05 9.09
N ARG A 2 -8.85 -11.63 9.34
CA ARG A 2 -9.69 -12.21 8.27
C ARG A 2 -10.03 -11.21 7.14
N ALA A 3 -10.35 -9.97 7.47
CA ALA A 3 -10.63 -8.93 6.47
C ALA A 3 -9.42 -8.64 5.54
N LEU A 4 -8.21 -8.58 6.10
CA LEU A 4 -6.99 -8.34 5.30
C LEU A 4 -6.63 -9.55 4.41
N LEU A 5 -6.85 -10.78 4.89
CA LEU A 5 -6.67 -12.00 4.08
C LEU A 5 -7.76 -12.14 3.01
N ALA A 6 -8.98 -11.67 3.28
CA ALA A 6 -10.06 -11.63 2.29
C ALA A 6 -9.74 -10.69 1.12
N LEU A 7 -9.02 -9.58 1.36
CA LEU A 7 -8.51 -8.70 0.29
C LEU A 7 -7.54 -9.43 -0.66
N ASN A 8 -6.86 -10.46 -0.18
CA ASN A 8 -5.92 -11.26 -0.96
C ASN A 8 -6.58 -12.48 -1.63
N ALA A 9 -7.91 -12.56 -1.65
CA ALA A 9 -8.68 -13.66 -2.24
C ALA A 9 -8.23 -15.07 -1.80
N GLY A 10 -7.67 -15.20 -0.59
CA GLY A 10 -7.19 -16.48 -0.04
C GLY A 10 -5.73 -16.87 -0.37
N GLY A 11 -4.95 -16.00 -1.03
CA GLY A 11 -3.52 -16.27 -1.26
C GLY A 11 -2.69 -16.31 0.03
N LYS A 12 -1.52 -16.98 0.00
CA LYS A 12 -0.68 -17.21 1.19
C LYS A 12 -0.06 -15.93 1.76
N TYR A 13 0.20 -14.95 0.91
CA TYR A 13 0.91 -13.71 1.26
C TYR A 13 0.03 -12.49 1.03
N LEU A 14 -0.09 -11.61 2.03
CA LEU A 14 -0.85 -10.36 1.91
C LEU A 14 -0.39 -9.47 0.73
N PHE A 15 0.91 -9.51 0.42
CA PHE A 15 1.50 -8.85 -0.73
C PHE A 15 2.19 -9.89 -1.62
N PRO A 16 1.44 -10.56 -2.50
CA PRO A 16 2.02 -11.54 -3.40
C PRO A 16 2.90 -10.85 -4.44
N LYS A 17 3.98 -11.52 -4.83
CA LYS A 17 4.79 -11.12 -5.97
C LYS A 17 4.17 -11.68 -7.25
N ASP A 18 4.05 -10.85 -8.28
CA ASP A 18 3.69 -11.34 -9.61
C ASP A 18 4.76 -12.32 -10.12
N THR A 19 4.36 -13.59 -10.25
CA THR A 19 5.19 -14.65 -10.80
C THR A 19 4.51 -15.25 -12.04
N LYS A 20 5.29 -15.90 -12.90
CA LYS A 20 4.73 -16.64 -14.04
C LYS A 20 3.77 -17.72 -13.55
N GLU A 21 2.79 -18.05 -14.37
CA GLU A 21 1.83 -19.11 -14.11
C GLU A 21 2.56 -20.44 -13.80
N GLY A 22 2.18 -21.10 -12.70
CA GLY A 22 2.82 -22.32 -12.19
C GLY A 22 4.08 -22.13 -11.34
N ALA A 23 4.58 -20.90 -11.15
CA ALA A 23 5.67 -20.64 -10.21
C ALA A 23 5.17 -20.62 -8.76
N PRO A 24 6.00 -21.02 -7.76
CA PRO A 24 5.59 -20.98 -6.36
C PRO A 24 5.34 -19.54 -5.92
N GLU A 25 4.24 -19.33 -5.17
CA GLU A 25 3.92 -18.03 -4.58
C GLU A 25 5.08 -17.53 -3.72
N LYS A 26 5.41 -16.24 -3.87
CA LYS A 26 6.45 -15.57 -3.10
C LYS A 26 5.93 -14.24 -2.56
N HIS A 27 6.40 -13.85 -1.39
CA HIS A 27 6.17 -12.51 -0.87
C HIS A 27 6.92 -11.47 -1.72
N ALA A 28 6.29 -10.32 -1.98
CA ALA A 28 6.96 -9.20 -2.61
C ALA A 28 8.17 -8.75 -1.76
N ALA A 29 9.32 -8.49 -2.39
CA ALA A 29 10.46 -7.95 -1.66
C ALA A 29 10.15 -6.53 -1.17
N GLU A 30 10.63 -6.14 0.02
CA GLU A 30 10.39 -4.81 0.61
C GLU A 30 10.73 -3.67 -0.37
N GLY A 31 11.90 -3.74 -1.01
CA GLY A 31 12.31 -2.76 -2.01
C GLY A 31 11.42 -2.69 -3.25
N THR A 32 10.61 -3.72 -3.53
CA THR A 32 9.57 -3.69 -4.57
C THR A 32 8.38 -2.88 -4.09
N LEU A 33 7.87 -3.17 -2.89
CA LEU A 33 6.75 -2.43 -2.30
C LEU A 33 7.04 -0.93 -2.23
N THR A 34 8.20 -0.55 -1.69
CA THR A 34 8.60 0.87 -1.59
C THR A 34 8.70 1.56 -2.96
N LYS A 35 9.17 0.85 -3.99
CA LYS A 35 9.25 1.39 -5.35
C LYS A 35 7.86 1.55 -5.98
N THR A 36 7.03 0.52 -5.90
CA THR A 36 5.65 0.55 -6.42
C THR A 36 4.86 1.67 -5.77
N TRP A 37 4.96 1.79 -4.45
CA TRP A 37 4.22 2.79 -3.70
C TRP A 37 4.62 4.22 -4.05
N LEU A 38 5.93 4.43 -4.22
CA LEU A 38 6.45 5.69 -4.72
C LEU A 38 6.02 5.98 -6.16
N GLU A 39 6.08 4.99 -7.04
CA GLU A 39 5.69 5.12 -8.45
C GLU A 39 4.21 5.54 -8.57
N ARG A 40 3.35 5.01 -7.69
CA ARG A 40 1.94 5.37 -7.59
C ARG A 40 1.68 6.78 -7.02
N GLN A 41 2.67 7.47 -6.46
CA GLN A 41 2.54 8.86 -5.97
C GLN A 41 3.08 9.92 -6.94
N THR A 42 4.03 9.56 -7.82
CA THR A 42 4.52 10.48 -8.85
C THR A 42 3.59 10.52 -10.04
N GLN A 43 3.16 11.69 -10.49
CA GLN A 43 2.58 11.86 -11.83
C GLN A 43 3.68 11.58 -12.87
N SER A 44 3.36 10.94 -13.99
CA SER A 44 4.36 10.51 -15.01
C SER A 44 5.22 11.64 -15.59
N SER A 45 4.82 12.89 -15.36
CA SER A 45 5.41 14.12 -15.91
C SER A 45 6.11 15.01 -14.87
N GLU A 46 5.93 14.80 -13.56
CA GLU A 46 6.44 15.72 -12.55
C GLU A 46 7.77 15.28 -11.94
N THR A 47 8.70 16.23 -11.90
CA THR A 47 10.06 16.04 -11.42
C THR A 47 10.04 15.92 -9.90
N ARG A 48 10.39 14.74 -9.39
CA ARG A 48 10.53 14.49 -7.95
C ARG A 48 11.52 15.48 -7.32
N PRO A 49 11.19 16.14 -6.19
CA PRO A 49 12.15 16.99 -5.48
C PRO A 49 13.41 16.20 -5.11
N GLY A 50 14.58 16.68 -5.52
CA GLY A 50 15.88 16.05 -5.20
C GLY A 50 16.28 14.85 -6.07
N ARG A 51 15.54 14.51 -7.14
CA ARG A 51 15.99 13.49 -8.13
C ARG A 51 16.27 14.16 -9.48
N ARG A 52 17.35 13.72 -10.15
CA ARG A 52 17.67 14.18 -11.51
C ARG A 52 16.47 13.95 -12.44
N PRO A 53 16.13 14.90 -13.33
CA PRO A 53 15.11 14.71 -14.35
C PRO A 53 15.32 13.38 -15.07
N ILE A 54 14.23 12.67 -15.34
CA ILE A 54 14.28 11.47 -16.16
C ILE A 54 14.77 11.92 -17.54
N GLY A 55 16.01 11.57 -17.89
CA GLY A 55 16.56 11.90 -19.20
C GLY A 55 15.70 11.30 -20.33
N PRO A 56 15.75 11.89 -21.54
CA PRO A 56 14.83 11.58 -22.64
C PRO A 56 14.77 10.10 -23.05
N GLU A 57 15.80 9.32 -22.71
CA GLU A 57 15.91 7.90 -23.07
C GLU A 57 15.24 6.92 -22.09
N ARG A 58 14.98 7.32 -20.85
CA ARG A 58 14.30 6.46 -19.87
C ARG A 58 12.80 6.66 -20.02
N LYS A 59 12.18 5.89 -20.90
CA LYS A 59 10.72 5.81 -21.00
C LYS A 59 10.15 5.64 -19.58
N PRO A 60 9.23 6.51 -19.11
CA PRO A 60 8.54 6.26 -17.86
C PRO A 60 7.95 4.86 -17.97
N ARG A 61 8.16 4.02 -16.95
CA ARG A 61 7.49 2.73 -16.91
C ARG A 61 6.01 3.08 -16.85
N LYS A 62 5.30 2.89 -17.97
CA LYS A 62 3.87 3.11 -18.08
C LYS A 62 3.18 1.99 -17.32
N THR A 63 3.28 2.00 -16.00
CA THR A 63 2.42 1.22 -15.14
C THR A 63 1.09 1.95 -15.04
N GLU A 64 0.00 1.20 -14.98
CA GLU A 64 -1.36 1.71 -15.09
C GLU A 64 -1.85 2.44 -13.83
N GLU A 65 -0.98 2.65 -12.85
CA GLU A 65 -1.32 3.06 -11.49
C GLU A 65 -0.54 4.30 -11.04
N VAL A 66 0.18 4.93 -11.96
CA VAL A 66 0.97 6.14 -11.72
C VAL A 66 0.04 7.27 -11.26
N GLY A 67 0.38 7.92 -10.13
CA GLY A 67 -0.41 9.00 -9.54
C GLY A 67 -1.73 8.57 -8.87
N LEU A 68 -2.02 7.28 -8.68
CA LEU A 68 -3.22 6.81 -7.98
C LEU A 68 -3.20 7.18 -6.48
N LEU A 69 -2.02 7.22 -5.88
CA LEU A 69 -1.78 7.55 -4.47
C LEU A 69 -1.37 9.02 -4.27
N ASP A 70 -1.51 9.85 -5.30
CA ASP A 70 -1.24 11.27 -5.23
C ASP A 70 -2.35 11.98 -4.44
N LEU A 71 -1.98 12.56 -3.29
CA LEU A 71 -2.88 13.25 -2.38
C LEU A 71 -2.63 14.75 -2.47
N HIS A 72 -3.68 15.57 -2.30
CA HIS A 72 -3.58 17.03 -2.32
C HIS A 72 -2.56 17.59 -1.29
N GLY A 73 -2.31 16.85 -0.20
CA GLY A 73 -1.32 17.18 0.82
C GLY A 73 0.13 16.87 0.43
N GLY A 74 0.37 16.40 -0.80
CA GLY A 74 1.68 16.08 -1.34
C GLY A 74 2.16 14.66 -1.02
N HIS A 75 3.45 14.45 -1.23
CA HIS A 75 4.10 13.16 -1.07
C HIS A 75 4.05 12.69 0.39
N TRP A 76 3.73 11.42 0.59
CA TRP A 76 3.66 10.77 1.89
C TRP A 76 4.47 9.47 1.87
N THR A 77 4.91 9.00 3.04
CA THR A 77 5.78 7.83 3.19
C THR A 77 5.09 6.71 3.96
N THR A 78 5.63 5.49 3.90
CA THR A 78 5.16 4.38 4.75
C THR A 78 5.27 4.71 6.24
N HIS A 79 6.20 5.59 6.60
CA HIS A 79 6.32 6.13 7.96
C HIS A 79 5.12 6.98 8.36
N ASP A 80 4.52 7.71 7.42
CA ASP A 80 3.33 8.52 7.70
C ASP A 80 2.10 7.66 7.93
N LEU A 81 1.98 6.50 7.25
CA LEU A 81 0.98 5.48 7.62
C LEU A 81 1.18 4.95 9.04
N ARG A 82 2.43 4.66 9.40
CA ARG A 82 2.79 4.17 10.73
C ARG A 82 2.45 5.21 11.81
N ARG A 83 2.75 6.50 11.58
CA ARG A 83 2.34 7.62 12.45
C ARG A 83 0.83 7.77 12.55
N THR A 84 0.13 7.60 11.43
CA THR A 84 -1.34 7.65 11.37
C THR A 84 -1.95 6.58 12.26
N LEU A 85 -1.44 5.35 12.22
CA LEU A 85 -1.88 4.27 13.12
C LEU A 85 -1.69 4.66 14.59
N GLY A 86 -0.50 5.14 14.98
CA GLY A 86 -0.24 5.55 16.36
C GLY A 86 -1.16 6.68 16.83
N THR A 87 -1.30 7.73 16.02
CA THR A 87 -2.12 8.90 16.35
C THR A 87 -3.60 8.56 16.45
N LEU A 88 -4.13 7.77 15.51
CA LEU A 88 -5.53 7.37 15.51
C LEU A 88 -5.82 6.38 16.63
N SER A 89 -4.93 5.43 16.90
CA SER A 89 -5.10 4.50 18.01
C SER A 89 -5.15 5.25 19.35
N LYS A 90 -4.35 6.32 19.50
CA LYS A 90 -4.43 7.17 20.70
C LYS A 90 -5.76 7.88 20.81
N ARG A 91 -6.29 8.40 19.70
CA ARG A 91 -7.63 9.04 19.65
C ARG A 91 -8.76 8.05 19.94
N LEU A 92 -8.58 6.78 19.58
CA LEU A 92 -9.51 5.69 19.91
C LEU A 92 -9.43 5.26 21.39
N GLY A 93 -8.54 5.85 22.19
CA GLY A 93 -8.46 5.64 23.64
C GLY A 93 -7.45 4.58 24.08
N PHE A 94 -6.64 4.03 23.18
CA PHE A 94 -5.61 3.06 23.56
C PHE A 94 -4.42 3.72 24.27
N ASP A 95 -3.79 2.98 25.16
CA ASP A 95 -2.61 3.41 25.90
C ASP A 95 -1.35 3.37 25.02
N ASN A 96 -0.32 4.13 25.42
CA ASN A 96 0.89 4.26 24.61
C ASN A 96 1.68 2.95 24.57
N GLU A 97 1.63 2.13 25.61
CA GLU A 97 2.39 0.88 25.67
C GLU A 97 1.83 -0.14 24.67
N THR A 98 0.51 -0.30 24.61
CA THR A 98 -0.16 -1.14 23.61
C THR A 98 0.10 -0.64 22.19
N ILE A 99 0.03 0.68 21.96
CA ILE A 99 0.31 1.29 20.65
C ILE A 99 1.75 1.01 20.22
N ASP A 100 2.71 1.24 21.12
CA ASP A 100 4.12 1.04 20.83
C ASP A 100 4.44 -0.45 20.58
N LYS A 101 3.81 -1.38 21.34
CA LYS A 101 3.89 -2.82 21.08
C LYS A 101 3.32 -3.17 19.70
N CYS A 102 2.17 -2.63 19.30
CA CYS A 102 1.61 -2.82 17.95
C CYS A 102 2.55 -2.30 16.85
N LEU A 103 3.20 -1.16 17.11
CA LEU A 103 4.18 -0.58 16.20
C LEU A 103 5.53 -1.31 16.25
N HIS A 104 5.73 -2.30 17.12
CA HIS A 104 7.04 -2.92 17.36
C HIS A 104 8.13 -1.92 17.78
N HIS A 105 7.75 -0.88 18.52
CA HIS A 105 8.71 -0.01 19.19
C HIS A 105 9.31 -0.72 20.39
N ARG A 106 10.55 -0.35 20.74
CA ARG A 106 11.15 -0.77 21.99
C ARG A 106 10.52 0.04 23.12
N THR A 107 9.63 -0.58 23.89
CA THR A 107 8.96 0.03 25.04
C THR A 107 9.72 -0.18 26.34
N GLY A 108 9.51 0.71 27.30
CA GLY A 108 9.95 0.56 28.68
C GLY A 108 11.46 0.65 28.92
N THR A 109 11.82 0.77 30.20
CA THR A 109 13.20 0.70 30.66
C THR A 109 13.75 -0.73 30.55
N MET A 110 15.07 -0.90 30.65
CA MET A 110 15.68 -2.24 30.71
C MET A 110 15.09 -3.09 31.85
N LEU A 111 14.83 -2.47 33.00
CA LEU A 111 14.23 -3.13 34.15
C LEU A 111 12.81 -3.61 33.84
N GLN A 112 11.96 -2.74 33.30
CA GLN A 112 10.60 -3.11 32.92
C GLN A 112 10.57 -4.26 31.92
N ARG A 113 11.44 -4.25 30.91
CA ARG A 113 11.51 -5.34 29.91
C ARG A 113 11.96 -6.68 30.49
N ASN A 114 12.77 -6.67 31.55
CA ASN A 114 13.26 -7.90 32.18
C ASN A 114 12.25 -8.47 33.19
N TYR A 115 11.46 -7.61 33.85
CA TYR A 115 10.61 -8.02 34.98
C TYR A 115 9.11 -7.98 34.69
N ILE A 116 8.65 -7.17 33.74
CA ILE A 116 7.25 -7.07 33.34
C ILE A 116 7.05 -7.90 32.08
N ILE A 117 6.62 -9.13 32.28
CA ILE A 117 6.24 -10.06 31.21
C ILE A 117 4.71 -10.17 31.26
N ASP A 118 4.03 -9.43 30.38
CA ASP A 118 2.58 -9.47 30.22
C ASP A 118 2.21 -9.88 28.78
N ASP A 119 1.10 -10.61 28.63
CA ASP A 119 0.55 -10.98 27.32
C ASP A 119 -0.47 -9.94 26.86
N ASP A 120 0.03 -8.81 26.38
CA ASP A 120 -0.79 -7.73 25.82
C ASP A 120 -1.45 -8.07 24.48
N ARG A 121 -1.31 -9.31 24.01
CA ARG A 121 -1.88 -9.77 22.73
C ARG A 121 -3.37 -9.46 22.61
N LYS A 122 -4.14 -9.59 23.69
CA LYS A 122 -5.58 -9.25 23.68
C LYS A 122 -5.81 -7.78 23.36
N LYS A 123 -5.14 -6.86 24.08
CA LYS A 123 -5.22 -5.42 23.84
C LYS A 123 -4.73 -5.03 22.45
N MET A 124 -3.66 -5.67 21.98
CA MET A 124 -3.15 -5.46 20.62
C MET A 124 -4.17 -5.89 19.56
N ILE A 125 -4.81 -7.05 19.74
CA ILE A 125 -5.87 -7.53 18.84
C ILE A 125 -7.03 -6.55 18.83
N GLU A 126 -7.51 -6.12 20.00
CA GLU A 126 -8.59 -5.14 20.14
C GLU A 126 -8.25 -3.82 19.43
N LEU A 127 -7.03 -3.32 19.58
CA LEU A 127 -6.54 -2.13 18.87
C LEU A 127 -6.62 -2.32 17.35
N TRP A 128 -6.11 -3.44 16.84
CA TRP A 128 -6.14 -3.72 15.40
C TRP A 128 -7.58 -3.84 14.86
N HIS A 129 -8.51 -4.38 15.64
CA HIS A 129 -9.92 -4.42 15.28
C HIS A 129 -10.53 -3.02 15.26
N ALA A 130 -10.39 -2.25 16.34
CA ALA A 130 -10.93 -0.90 16.44
C ALA A 130 -10.38 0.04 15.35
N PHE A 131 -9.09 -0.06 15.05
CA PHE A 131 -8.46 0.68 13.95
C PHE A 131 -9.04 0.26 12.59
N GLY A 132 -9.18 -1.05 12.36
CA GLY A 132 -9.78 -1.57 11.13
C GLY A 132 -11.23 -1.11 10.92
N ASP A 133 -12.03 -1.10 11.99
CA ASP A 133 -13.41 -0.62 11.95
C ASP A 133 -13.47 0.88 11.66
N PHE A 134 -12.56 1.66 12.25
CA PHE A 134 -12.44 3.10 11.97
C PHE A 134 -12.11 3.34 10.49
N VAL A 135 -11.09 2.66 9.95
CA VAL A 135 -10.71 2.79 8.54
C VAL A 135 -11.85 2.39 7.62
N SER A 136 -12.56 1.31 7.94
CA SER A 136 -13.72 0.86 7.15
C SER A 136 -14.81 1.92 7.10
N ARG A 137 -15.14 2.54 8.25
CA ARG A 137 -16.11 3.66 8.29
C ARG A 137 -15.67 4.85 7.45
N VAL A 138 -14.39 5.23 7.50
CA VAL A 138 -13.85 6.34 6.69
C VAL A 138 -13.92 6.03 5.20
N VAL A 139 -13.62 4.78 4.81
CA VAL A 139 -13.72 4.33 3.43
C VAL A 139 -15.18 4.33 2.96
N ASP A 140 -16.11 3.84 3.78
CA ASP A 140 -17.53 3.80 3.42
C ASP A 140 -18.15 5.21 3.39
N SER A 141 -17.71 6.11 4.27
CA SER A 141 -18.09 7.53 4.19
C SER A 141 -17.55 8.18 2.92
N ALA A 142 -16.32 7.85 2.51
CA ALA A 142 -15.74 8.37 1.26
C ALA A 142 -16.46 7.83 0.01
N LYS A 143 -17.02 6.62 0.06
CA LYS A 143 -17.83 6.07 -1.04
C LYS A 143 -19.23 6.70 -1.14
N THR A 144 -19.79 7.15 -0.01
CA THR A 144 -21.13 7.75 0.01
C THR A 144 -21.10 9.24 -0.38
N ASP A 145 -19.93 9.86 -0.35
CA ASP A 145 -19.72 11.20 -0.85
C ASP A 145 -19.70 11.19 -2.39
N GLU A 146 -20.83 11.53 -3.01
CA GLU A 146 -21.10 11.39 -4.45
C GLU A 146 -20.06 12.09 -5.33
N ALA A 147 -19.50 13.21 -4.86
CA ALA A 147 -18.44 13.95 -5.54
C ALA A 147 -17.06 13.28 -5.41
N ALA A 148 -16.75 12.67 -4.26
CA ALA A 148 -15.51 11.90 -4.11
C ALA A 148 -15.61 10.56 -4.87
N LEU A 149 -16.79 9.97 -4.90
CA LEU A 149 -17.08 8.76 -5.65
C LEU A 149 -16.96 9.02 -7.15
N SER A 150 -17.52 10.10 -7.70
CA SER A 150 -17.42 10.42 -9.14
C SER A 150 -15.96 10.61 -9.59
N VAL A 151 -15.16 11.34 -8.82
CA VAL A 151 -13.73 11.55 -9.11
C VAL A 151 -12.94 10.24 -9.00
N ALA A 152 -13.24 9.41 -8.00
CA ALA A 152 -12.59 8.12 -7.83
C ALA A 152 -13.00 7.10 -8.91
N THR A 153 -14.27 7.07 -9.33
CA THR A 153 -14.77 6.21 -10.41
C THR A 153 -14.24 6.67 -11.76
N GLU A 154 -14.22 7.96 -12.07
CA GLU A 154 -13.63 8.48 -13.30
C GLU A 154 -12.14 8.13 -13.39
N ARG A 155 -11.40 8.26 -12.27
CA ARG A 155 -10.00 7.80 -12.22
C ARG A 155 -9.93 6.28 -12.41
N ALA A 156 -10.70 5.49 -11.68
CA ALA A 156 -10.67 4.03 -11.75
C ALA A 156 -11.03 3.51 -13.15
N GLU A 157 -12.03 4.09 -13.83
CA GLU A 157 -12.44 3.78 -15.19
C GLU A 157 -11.37 4.17 -16.20
N LYS A 158 -10.77 5.37 -16.07
CA LYS A 158 -9.63 5.79 -16.88
C LYS A 158 -8.45 4.83 -16.72
N PHE A 159 -8.19 4.36 -15.50
CA PHE A 159 -7.16 3.37 -15.23
C PHE A 159 -7.51 1.97 -15.77
N ALA A 160 -8.77 1.54 -15.68
CA ALA A 160 -9.24 0.28 -16.25
C ALA A 160 -9.17 0.26 -17.78
N ALA A 161 -9.53 1.37 -18.44
CA ALA A 161 -9.39 1.54 -19.89
C ALA A 161 -7.91 1.54 -20.31
N MET A 162 -7.05 2.24 -19.56
CA MET A 162 -5.60 2.23 -19.79
C MET A 162 -5.00 0.83 -19.62
N ARG A 163 -5.55 0.02 -18.72
CA ARG A 163 -5.19 -1.39 -18.51
C ARG A 163 -5.57 -2.31 -19.65
N ALA A 164 -6.75 -2.14 -20.22
CA ALA A 164 -7.16 -2.88 -21.42
C ALA A 164 -6.23 -2.57 -22.61
N GLU A 165 -5.82 -1.32 -22.79
CA GLU A 165 -4.92 -0.92 -23.88
C GLU A 165 -3.46 -1.38 -23.69
N CYS A 166 -2.96 -1.39 -22.45
CA CYS A 166 -1.61 -1.85 -22.16
C CYS A 166 -1.45 -3.37 -22.29
N TYR A 167 -2.48 -4.16 -21.92
CA TYR A 167 -2.46 -5.63 -22.08
C TYR A 167 -2.38 -6.06 -23.57
N VAL A 168 -3.08 -5.35 -24.46
CA VAL A 168 -3.01 -5.59 -25.92
C VAL A 168 -1.60 -5.37 -26.48
N LYS A 169 -0.84 -4.41 -25.94
CA LYS A 169 0.52 -4.07 -26.41
C LYS A 169 1.60 -5.01 -25.89
N VAL A 170 1.38 -5.69 -24.76
CA VAL A 170 2.32 -6.69 -24.21
C VAL A 170 2.16 -8.06 -24.88
N SER A 171 0.94 -8.41 -25.31
CA SER A 171 0.66 -9.64 -26.05
C SER A 171 1.11 -9.58 -27.52
N ALA A 172 1.19 -8.38 -28.12
CA ALA A 172 1.68 -8.16 -29.49
C ALA A 172 3.21 -8.20 -29.63
N LYS A 173 3.93 -9.09 -28.92
CA LYS A 173 5.33 -9.37 -29.25
C LYS A 173 5.36 -10.12 -30.59
N LYS A 174 5.96 -9.46 -31.60
CA LYS A 174 6.25 -10.01 -32.93
C LYS A 174 6.83 -11.43 -32.79
N PRO A 175 6.36 -12.44 -33.55
CA PRO A 175 6.97 -13.76 -33.50
C PRO A 175 8.46 -13.60 -33.77
N ILE A 176 9.27 -14.24 -32.92
CA ILE A 176 10.71 -14.34 -33.13
C ILE A 176 10.86 -15.07 -34.48
N ALA A 177 11.40 -14.39 -35.48
CA ALA A 177 11.76 -15.03 -36.73
C ALA A 177 12.90 -16.00 -36.41
N ASP A 178 12.65 -17.29 -36.64
CA ASP A 178 13.69 -18.32 -36.66
C ASP A 178 14.49 -18.12 -37.95
N ASP A 179 15.52 -17.26 -37.91
CA ASP A 179 16.55 -17.20 -38.94
C ASP A 179 17.82 -17.88 -38.41
N ILE A 180 18.23 -18.89 -39.18
CA ILE A 180 19.44 -19.73 -39.10
C ILE A 180 20.71 -18.88 -39.20
#